data_AF-K8XTY4-F1
#
_entry.id   AF-K8XTY4-F1
#
_cell.length_a   1.000
_cell.length_b   1.000
_cell.length_c   1.000
_cell.angle_alpha   90.00
_cell.angle_beta   90.00
_cell.angle_gamma   90.00
#
_symmetry.space_group_name_H-M   'P 1'
#
loop_
_entity.id
_entity.type
_entity.pdbx_description
1 polymer ?
#
loop_
_entity_poly.entity_id
_entity_poly.type
_entity_poly.pdbx_seq_one_letter_code
_entity_poly.pdbx_strand_id
1 'polypeptide(L)'
;MTVTDTRSALAANSAREHLLRLDRLRLIDKAQNEGFTLRQIADLLEISATQVHRLAQRVLQQPGELERTPQEVIYQRSAGVITDDEMMDTLVHWNYTYGYVPTEGDQSMDAYAKGSWDEVRRAYRRGLLSDDEWDVLFEATRTARQAQRAAARR
;
A
#
# COMPACT_ATOMS: atom_id res chain seq x y z
N MET A 1 21.86 23.87 -1.92
CA MET A 1 21.18 22.56 -1.86
C MET A 1 21.21 22.10 -0.42
N THR A 2 20.12 22.30 0.33
CA THR A 2 20.04 21.96 1.77
C THR A 2 19.65 20.50 1.93
N VAL A 3 20.08 19.85 3.03
CA VAL A 3 19.86 18.41 3.31
C VAL A 3 18.39 17.99 3.23
N THR A 4 17.46 18.90 3.52
CA THR A 4 16.00 18.71 3.37
C THR A 4 15.59 18.40 1.94
N ASP A 5 16.23 19.01 0.94
CA ASP A 5 15.94 18.82 -0.48
C ASP A 5 16.33 17.41 -0.93
N THR A 6 17.51 16.93 -0.51
CA THR A 6 17.99 15.57 -0.83
C THR A 6 17.11 14.48 -0.21
N ARG A 7 16.67 14.65 1.05
CA ARG A 7 15.80 13.65 1.71
C ARG A 7 14.45 13.55 1.00
N SER A 8 13.84 14.67 0.66
CA SER A 8 12.58 14.70 -0.08
C SER A 8 12.73 14.10 -1.48
N ALA A 9 13.83 14.41 -2.17
CA ALA A 9 14.13 13.81 -3.48
C ALA A 9 14.31 12.28 -3.40
N LEU A 10 14.99 11.77 -2.38
CA LEU A 10 15.14 10.32 -2.15
C LEU A 10 13.80 9.66 -1.82
N ALA A 11 12.96 10.29 -1.00
CA ALA A 11 11.63 9.78 -0.70
C ALA A 11 10.75 9.73 -1.96
N ALA A 12 10.76 10.79 -2.77
CA ALA A 12 10.05 10.85 -4.04
C ALA A 12 10.52 9.78 -5.03
N ASN A 13 11.83 9.57 -5.17
CA ASN A 13 12.38 8.53 -6.03
C ASN A 13 11.97 7.13 -5.56
N SER A 14 12.12 6.83 -4.26
CA SER A 14 11.69 5.56 -3.68
C SER A 14 10.19 5.32 -3.88
N ALA A 15 9.36 6.35 -3.71
CA ALA A 15 7.93 6.28 -3.97
C ALA A 15 7.63 5.92 -5.44
N ARG A 16 8.31 6.55 -6.41
CA ARG A 16 8.16 6.22 -7.83
C ARG A 16 8.56 4.78 -8.14
N GLU A 17 9.66 4.29 -7.57
CA GLU A 17 10.06 2.89 -7.74
C GLU A 17 9.03 1.92 -7.16
N HIS A 18 8.43 2.26 -6.02
CA HIS A 18 7.35 1.48 -5.41
C HIS A 18 6.11 1.43 -6.31
N LEU A 19 5.65 2.58 -6.80
CA LEU A 19 4.50 2.67 -7.70
C LEU A 19 4.75 1.90 -9.02
N LEU A 20 5.92 2.07 -9.63
CA LEU A 20 6.28 1.35 -10.86
C LEU A 20 6.28 -0.18 -10.67
N ARG A 21 6.70 -0.66 -9.49
CA ARG A 21 6.65 -2.09 -9.17
C ARG A 21 5.22 -2.60 -9.07
N LEU A 22 4.32 -1.84 -8.43
CA LEU A 22 2.89 -2.20 -8.35
C LEU A 22 2.23 -2.17 -9.72
N ASP A 23 2.48 -1.13 -10.51
CA ASP A 23 1.97 -1.03 -11.88
C ASP A 23 2.44 -2.20 -12.74
N ARG A 24 3.70 -2.62 -12.60
CA ARG A 24 4.19 -3.81 -13.30
C ARG A 24 3.41 -5.07 -12.93
N LEU A 25 3.12 -5.29 -11.64
CA LEU A 25 2.33 -6.44 -11.21
C LEU A 25 0.91 -6.39 -11.77
N ARG A 26 0.25 -5.23 -11.70
CA ARG A 26 -1.10 -5.01 -12.26
C ARG A 26 -1.14 -5.21 -13.78
N LEU A 27 -0.13 -4.73 -14.49
CA LEU A 27 -0.01 -4.92 -15.94
C LEU A 27 0.24 -6.37 -16.34
N ILE A 28 1.05 -7.12 -15.58
CA ILE A 28 1.25 -8.55 -15.81
C ILE A 28 -0.08 -9.31 -15.60
N ASP A 29 -0.77 -9.06 -14.49
CA ASP A 29 -2.08 -9.67 -14.19
C ASP A 29 -3.09 -9.38 -15.31
N LYS A 30 -3.22 -8.10 -15.68
CA LYS A 30 -4.09 -7.67 -16.77
C LYS A 30 -3.75 -8.34 -18.10
N ALA A 31 -2.47 -8.38 -18.48
CA ALA A 31 -2.05 -9.01 -19.74
C ALA A 31 -2.34 -10.51 -19.78
N GLN A 32 -2.20 -11.21 -18.65
CA GLN A 32 -2.59 -12.62 -18.55
C GLN A 32 -4.11 -12.80 -18.70
N ASN A 33 -4.90 -11.93 -18.08
CA ASN A 33 -6.37 -11.92 -18.23
C ASN A 33 -6.82 -11.59 -19.66
N GLU A 34 -6.01 -10.83 -20.42
CA GLU A 34 -6.20 -10.55 -21.86
C GLU A 34 -5.65 -11.66 -22.78
N GLY A 35 -5.08 -12.73 -22.23
CA GLY A 35 -4.62 -13.90 -22.99
C GLY A 35 -3.19 -13.81 -23.53
N PHE A 36 -2.39 -12.84 -23.09
CA PHE A 36 -0.98 -12.77 -23.48
C PHE A 36 -0.19 -13.93 -22.89
N THR A 37 0.72 -14.50 -23.68
CA THR A 37 1.66 -15.50 -23.20
C THR A 37 2.77 -14.87 -22.35
N LEU A 38 3.36 -15.65 -21.44
CA LEU A 38 4.51 -15.20 -20.63
C LEU A 38 5.67 -14.67 -21.48
N ARG A 39 5.87 -15.22 -22.68
CA ARG A 39 6.91 -14.77 -23.62
C ARG A 39 6.59 -13.41 -24.20
N GLN A 40 5.35 -13.17 -24.65
CA GLN A 40 4.94 -11.86 -25.16
C GLN A 40 5.08 -10.77 -24.09
N ILE A 41 4.68 -11.07 -22.85
CA ILE A 41 4.83 -10.14 -21.72
C ILE A 41 6.33 -9.88 -21.42
N ALA A 42 7.15 -10.93 -21.46
CA ALA A 42 8.59 -10.83 -21.24
C ALA A 42 9.28 -9.95 -22.30
N ASP A 43 8.93 -10.13 -23.57
CA ASP A 43 9.44 -9.36 -24.69
C ASP A 43 9.08 -7.87 -24.55
N LEU A 44 7.83 -7.55 -24.17
CA LEU A 44 7.38 -6.17 -23.95
C LEU A 44 8.03 -5.49 -22.73
N LEU A 45 8.30 -6.24 -21.67
CA LEU A 45 8.92 -5.73 -20.44
C LEU A 45 10.45 -5.77 -20.47
N GLU A 46 11.05 -6.28 -21.54
CA GLU A 46 12.49 -6.50 -21.69
C GLU A 46 13.12 -7.28 -20.51
N ILE A 47 12.41 -8.31 -20.03
CA ILE A 47 12.87 -9.21 -18.96
C ILE A 47 12.70 -10.68 -19.36
N SER A 48 13.24 -11.61 -18.57
CA SER A 48 13.07 -13.04 -18.85
C SER A 48 11.63 -13.53 -18.60
N ALA A 49 11.17 -14.50 -19.40
CA ALA A 49 9.90 -15.20 -19.17
C ALA A 49 9.83 -15.88 -17.79
N THR A 50 10.96 -16.36 -17.26
CA THR A 50 11.04 -16.88 -15.88
C THR A 50 10.77 -15.79 -14.84
N GLN A 51 11.25 -14.57 -15.06
CA GLN A 51 10.97 -13.45 -14.15
C GLN A 51 9.49 -13.04 -14.22
N VAL A 52 8.89 -12.99 -15.41
CA VAL A 52 7.44 -12.76 -15.56
C VAL A 52 6.66 -13.85 -14.83
N HIS A 53 7.03 -15.12 -15.00
CA HIS A 53 6.38 -16.23 -14.31
C HIS A 53 6.42 -16.07 -12.78
N ARG A 54 7.57 -15.69 -12.20
CA ARG A 54 7.67 -15.44 -10.76
C ARG A 54 6.78 -14.29 -10.29
N LEU A 55 6.69 -13.21 -11.07
CA LEU A 55 5.83 -12.07 -10.74
C LEU A 55 4.34 -12.44 -10.84
N ALA A 56 3.95 -13.20 -11.86
CA ALA A 56 2.59 -13.72 -12.00
C ALA A 56 2.22 -14.67 -10.86
N GLN A 57 3.12 -15.61 -10.49
CA GLN A 57 2.89 -16.52 -9.36
C GLN A 57 2.74 -15.77 -8.04
N ARG A 58 3.49 -14.69 -7.84
CA ARG A 58 3.35 -13.83 -6.66
C ARG A 58 1.95 -13.22 -6.57
N VAL A 59 1.43 -12.70 -7.68
CA VAL A 59 0.07 -12.15 -7.75
C VAL A 59 -0.96 -13.23 -7.40
N LEU A 60 -0.84 -14.44 -7.95
CA LEU A 60 -1.76 -15.55 -7.65
C LEU A 60 -1.73 -15.95 -6.17
N GLN A 61 -0.56 -15.93 -5.55
CA GLN A 61 -0.39 -16.25 -4.12
C GLN A 61 -0.85 -15.13 -3.19
N GLN A 62 -0.80 -13.87 -3.66
CA GLN A 62 -1.09 -12.67 -2.89
C GLN A 62 -1.94 -11.69 -3.72
N PRO A 63 -3.19 -12.04 -4.06
CA PRO A 63 -4.03 -11.18 -4.90
C PRO A 63 -4.29 -9.81 -4.28
N GLY A 64 -4.33 -9.74 -2.95
CA GLY A 64 -4.45 -8.47 -2.20
C GLY A 64 -3.28 -7.50 -2.41
N GLU A 65 -2.13 -7.93 -2.96
CA GLU A 65 -1.04 -7.01 -3.31
C GLU A 65 -1.40 -6.07 -4.47
N LEU A 66 -2.37 -6.45 -5.30
CA LEU A 66 -2.86 -5.59 -6.38
C LEU A 66 -3.86 -4.53 -5.92
N GLU A 67 -4.48 -4.74 -4.76
CA GLU A 67 -5.45 -3.81 -4.20
C GLU A 67 -4.79 -2.45 -3.95
N ARG A 68 -5.53 -1.38 -4.23
CA ARG A 68 -5.05 -0.03 -3.92
C ARG A 68 -5.01 0.11 -2.41
N THR A 69 -3.89 0.59 -1.87
CA THR A 69 -3.71 0.72 -0.41
C THR A 69 -3.48 2.18 0.01
N PRO A 70 -3.71 2.54 1.30
CA PRO A 70 -3.37 3.86 1.81
C PRO A 70 -1.89 4.23 1.59
N GLN A 71 -0.97 3.26 1.72
CA GLN A 71 0.45 3.51 1.44
C GLN A 71 0.69 3.94 -0.01
N GLU A 72 -0.03 3.34 -0.96
CA GLU A 72 0.06 3.71 -2.37
C GLU A 72 -0.35 5.16 -2.59
N VAL A 73 -1.46 5.60 -1.98
CA VAL A 73 -1.93 6.99 -2.06
C VAL A 73 -0.87 7.97 -1.53
N ILE A 74 -0.23 7.65 -0.41
CA ILE A 74 0.84 8.47 0.17
C ILE A 74 2.08 8.50 -0.73
N TYR A 75 2.40 7.37 -1.38
CA TYR A 75 3.47 7.34 -2.38
C TYR A 75 3.13 8.12 -3.64
N GLN A 76 1.86 8.15 -4.08
CA GLN A 76 1.41 9.00 -5.18
C GLN A 76 1.70 10.49 -4.86
N ARG A 77 1.40 10.96 -3.64
CA ARG A 77 1.76 12.32 -3.20
C ARG A 77 3.26 12.52 -3.20
N SER A 78 4.00 11.60 -2.59
CA SER A 78 5.46 11.69 -2.49
C SER A 78 6.14 11.71 -3.87
N ALA A 79 5.57 11.02 -4.86
CA ALA A 79 6.04 10.99 -6.23
C ALA A 79 5.67 12.25 -7.05
N GLY A 80 4.75 13.08 -6.54
CA GLY A 80 4.18 14.25 -7.21
C GLY A 80 3.07 13.91 -8.21
N VAL A 81 2.43 12.75 -8.07
CA VAL A 81 1.32 12.29 -8.94
C VAL A 81 -0.01 12.89 -8.51
N ILE A 82 -0.20 13.08 -7.21
CA ILE A 82 -1.36 13.74 -6.62
C ILE A 82 -0.88 14.83 -5.65
N THR A 83 -1.75 15.79 -5.39
CA THR A 83 -1.55 16.86 -4.40
C THR A 83 -1.77 16.38 -2.97
N ASP A 84 -1.37 17.20 -2.00
CA ASP A 84 -1.63 16.94 -0.58
C ASP A 84 -3.15 16.88 -0.29
N ASP A 85 -3.94 17.79 -0.88
CA ASP A 85 -5.40 17.83 -0.71
C ASP A 85 -6.08 16.57 -1.27
N GLU A 86 -5.70 16.13 -2.48
CA GLU A 86 -6.25 14.89 -3.08
C GLU A 86 -5.88 13.65 -2.27
N MET A 87 -4.65 13.61 -1.73
CA MET A 87 -4.22 12.54 -0.84
C MET A 87 -5.08 12.52 0.42
N MET A 88 -5.25 13.67 1.07
CA MET A 88 -5.98 13.78 2.33
C MET A 88 -7.47 13.48 2.16
N ASP A 89 -8.11 13.99 1.11
CA ASP A 89 -9.51 13.67 0.80
C ASP A 89 -9.71 12.16 0.61
N THR A 90 -8.82 11.52 -0.14
CA THR A 90 -8.84 10.06 -0.35
C THR A 90 -8.70 9.29 0.97
N LEU A 91 -7.75 9.70 1.82
CA LEU A 91 -7.41 8.97 3.05
C LEU A 91 -8.45 9.18 4.15
N VAL A 92 -9.03 10.37 4.29
CA VAL A 92 -10.09 10.66 5.27
C VAL A 92 -11.33 9.79 5.01
N HIS A 93 -11.66 9.55 3.74
CA HIS A 93 -12.81 8.73 3.35
C HIS A 93 -12.48 7.24 3.18
N TRP A 94 -11.25 6.82 3.53
CA TRP A 94 -10.85 5.43 3.37
C TRP A 94 -11.51 4.51 4.40
N ASN A 95 -12.07 3.39 3.94
CA ASN A 95 -12.63 2.37 4.83
C ASN A 95 -11.49 1.53 5.45
N TYR A 96 -10.92 2.02 6.54
CA TYR A 96 -9.76 1.39 7.17
C TYR A 96 -10.08 0.04 7.82
N THR A 97 -9.19 -0.92 7.59
CA THR A 97 -9.07 -2.11 8.41
C THR A 97 -7.95 -1.89 9.43
N TYR A 98 -8.06 -2.51 10.59
CA TYR A 98 -7.08 -2.37 11.66
C TYR A 98 -6.55 -3.73 12.05
N GLY A 99 -5.25 -3.79 12.27
CA GLY A 99 -4.62 -5.07 12.52
C GLY A 99 -5.07 -5.69 13.84
N TYR A 100 -5.13 -7.01 13.83
CA TYR A 100 -5.62 -7.84 14.91
C TYR A 100 -4.72 -9.07 15.05
N VAL A 101 -4.80 -9.75 16.19
CA VAL A 101 -4.17 -11.05 16.38
C VAL A 101 -5.23 -12.10 16.02
N PRO A 102 -5.04 -12.90 14.95
CA PRO A 102 -5.98 -13.96 14.61
C PRO A 102 -6.02 -15.01 15.73
N THR A 103 -7.21 -15.53 16.00
CA THR A 103 -7.43 -16.65 16.92
C THR A 103 -7.95 -17.83 16.12
N GLU A 104 -7.33 -19.00 16.26
CA GLU A 104 -7.82 -20.27 15.71
C GLU A 104 -8.27 -21.14 16.88
N GLY A 105 -9.59 -21.26 17.08
CA GLY A 105 -10.14 -21.81 18.32
C GLY A 105 -9.81 -20.95 19.54
N ASP A 106 -9.32 -21.57 20.61
CA ASP A 106 -8.88 -20.89 21.86
C ASP A 106 -7.38 -20.57 21.86
N GLN A 107 -6.71 -20.75 20.71
CA GLN A 107 -5.28 -20.46 20.54
C GLN A 107 -5.11 -19.16 19.74
N SER A 108 -4.43 -18.20 20.36
CA SER A 108 -3.90 -17.04 19.64
C SER A 108 -2.87 -17.52 18.64
N MET A 109 -3.04 -17.16 17.37
CA MET A 109 -1.99 -17.36 16.37
C MET A 109 -0.88 -16.33 16.63
N ASP A 110 0.38 -16.74 16.59
CA ASP A 110 1.54 -15.87 16.87
C ASP A 110 1.75 -14.74 15.84
N ALA A 111 0.94 -14.67 14.78
CA ALA A 111 1.12 -13.72 13.69
C ALA A 111 0.07 -12.60 13.70
N TYR A 112 0.47 -11.39 14.06
CA TYR A 112 -0.34 -10.17 13.90
C TYR A 112 -0.73 -9.94 12.42
N ALA A 113 -2.02 -9.97 12.13
CA ALA A 113 -2.57 -9.59 10.83
C ALA A 113 -2.63 -8.06 10.76
N LYS A 114 -1.94 -7.46 9.80
CA LYS A 114 -1.90 -6.00 9.64
C LYS A 114 -3.17 -5.49 8.96
N GLY A 115 -3.67 -4.35 9.42
CA GLY A 115 -4.73 -3.61 8.74
C GLY A 115 -4.19 -2.48 7.89
N SER A 116 -5.03 -1.92 7.02
CA SER A 116 -4.67 -0.79 6.16
C SER A 116 -4.33 0.48 6.95
N TRP A 117 -4.84 0.64 8.18
CA TRP A 117 -4.41 1.73 9.08
C TRP A 117 -2.94 1.62 9.52
N ASP A 118 -2.39 0.40 9.59
CA ASP A 118 -0.99 0.21 9.97
C ASP A 118 -0.02 0.73 8.90
N GLU A 119 -0.49 0.87 7.66
CA GLU A 119 0.24 1.49 6.57
C GLU A 119 0.35 3.01 6.76
N VAL A 120 -0.74 3.68 7.12
CA VAL A 120 -0.76 5.12 7.43
C VAL A 120 0.19 5.40 8.61
N ARG A 121 0.11 4.58 9.67
CA ARG A 121 1.02 4.70 10.83
C ARG A 121 2.48 4.50 10.45
N ARG A 122 2.76 3.55 9.55
CA ARG A 122 4.12 3.32 9.05
C ARG A 122 4.61 4.51 8.23
N ALA A 123 3.77 5.10 7.40
CA ALA A 123 4.10 6.27 6.58
C ALA A 123 4.41 7.50 7.45
N TYR A 124 3.60 7.76 8.47
CA TYR A 124 3.86 8.82 9.44
C TYR A 124 5.21 8.64 10.16
N ARG A 125 5.50 7.44 10.67
CA ARG A 125 6.82 7.16 11.30
C ARG A 125 8.03 7.33 10.36
N ARG A 126 7.80 7.24 9.05
CA ARG A 126 8.85 7.47 8.03
C ARG A 126 8.99 8.95 7.65
N GLY A 127 8.11 9.81 8.15
CA GLY A 127 8.04 11.23 7.81
C GLY A 127 7.44 11.49 6.43
N LEU A 128 6.56 10.60 5.94
CA LEU A 128 5.82 10.79 4.68
C LEU A 128 4.47 11.51 4.89
N LEU A 129 4.10 11.70 6.15
CA LEU A 129 2.98 12.52 6.59
C LEU A 129 3.53 13.49 7.63
N SER A 130 3.05 14.73 7.59
CA SER A 130 3.25 15.74 8.62
C SER A 130 2.41 15.42 9.86
N ASP A 131 2.72 16.11 10.96
CA ASP A 131 1.99 15.96 12.22
C ASP A 131 0.52 16.40 12.06
N ASP A 132 0.27 17.49 11.33
CA ASP A 132 -1.09 18.00 11.06
C ASP A 132 -1.91 17.00 10.23
N GLU A 133 -1.33 16.44 9.16
CA GLU A 133 -1.98 15.39 8.35
C GLU A 133 -2.28 14.14 9.20
N TRP A 134 -1.34 13.74 10.05
CA TRP A 134 -1.52 12.61 10.95
C TRP A 134 -2.68 12.85 11.92
N ASP A 135 -2.74 14.02 12.54
CA ASP A 135 -3.78 14.37 13.50
C ASP A 135 -5.16 14.37 12.82
N VAL A 136 -5.31 14.98 11.65
CA VAL A 136 -6.57 14.94 10.88
C VAL A 136 -7.02 13.50 10.60
N LEU A 137 -6.13 12.65 10.10
CA LEU A 137 -6.45 11.25 9.81
C LEU A 137 -6.77 10.46 11.08
N PHE A 138 -6.06 10.72 12.17
CA PHE A 138 -6.31 10.09 13.45
C PHE A 138 -7.71 10.47 13.96
N GLU A 139 -8.06 11.74 13.92
CA GLU A 139 -9.37 12.22 14.36
C GLU A 139 -10.51 11.65 13.50
N ALA A 140 -10.37 11.67 12.17
CA ALA A 140 -11.36 11.13 11.23
C ALA A 140 -11.65 9.63 11.48
N THR A 141 -10.62 8.85 11.85
CA THR A 141 -10.74 7.42 12.10
C THR A 141 -11.12 7.05 13.53
N ARG A 142 -11.26 8.02 14.45
CA ARG A 142 -11.51 7.73 15.88
C ARG A 142 -12.75 6.87 16.10
N THR A 143 -13.86 7.21 15.48
CA THR A 143 -15.15 6.52 15.68
C THR A 143 -15.07 5.06 15.22
N ALA A 144 -14.51 4.81 14.03
CA ALA A 144 -14.31 3.47 13.52
C ALA A 144 -13.40 2.62 14.44
N ARG A 145 -12.32 3.22 14.95
CA ARG A 145 -11.41 2.56 15.91
C ARG A 145 -12.06 2.23 17.24
N GLN A 146 -12.90 3.12 17.76
CA GLN A 146 -13.64 2.89 19.01
C GLN A 146 -14.66 1.75 18.84
N ALA A 147 -15.39 1.75 17.72
CA ALA A 147 -16.36 0.69 17.41
C ALA A 147 -15.69 -0.69 17.33
N GLN A 148 -14.55 -0.81 16.65
CA GLN A 148 -13.83 -2.09 16.55
C GLN A 148 -13.27 -2.56 17.90
N ARG A 149 -12.73 -1.64 18.72
CA ARG A 149 -12.26 -1.99 20.08
C ARG A 149 -13.39 -2.48 20.98
N ALA A 150 -14.60 -1.93 20.83
CA ALA A 150 -15.77 -2.39 21.56
C ALA A 150 -16.22 -3.78 21.08
N ALA A 151 -16.15 -4.05 19.77
CA ALA A 151 -16.47 -5.36 19.20
C ALA A 151 -15.49 -6.46 19.65
N ALA A 152 -14.18 -6.17 19.75
CA ALA A 152 -13.16 -7.12 20.17
C ALA A 152 -13.17 -7.46 21.67
N ARG A 153 -14.01 -6.80 22.48
CA ARG A 153 -14.15 -7.04 23.93
C ARG A 153 -15.41 -7.84 24.29
N ARG A 154 -16.23 -8.20 23.31
CA ARG A 154 -17.42 -9.04 23.46
C ARG A 154 -17.10 -10.47 23.06
#